data_AF-A0A2N7R295-F1
#
_entry.id   AF-A0A2N7R295-F1
#
_cell.length_a   1.000
_cell.length_b   1.000
_cell.length_c   1.000
_cell.angle_alpha   90.00
_cell.angle_beta   90.00
_cell.angle_gamma   90.00
#
_symmetry.space_group_name_H-M   'P 1'
#
loop_
_entity.id
_entity.type
_entity.pdbx_description
1 polymer ?
#
loop_
_entity_poly.entity_id
_entity_poly.type
_entity_poly.pdbx_seq_one_letter_code
_entity_poly.pdbx_strand_id
1 'polypeptide(L)'
;MTAPLADPPPAPESWSQRFTLGDWNSHASVRTSHHEYLLPPDVQQQLQTRFWFPPAFLPYLAHPVIQAAGATVMHRLTANHLVHFLDYTTLLEHRIVNRAVETIVHGELPAYVPPRMKTAALQLYTDEGYHALFSDRLASQIADLHGFTERPVMPLRITRMNALIARTTESNRPLAWFLLGFVSETIIARELLEVCRETLVTSVNDMLRDHLSDEARHSRYFCEVFHYLWLTLNNRQRTFTARTLLDIIAIFFEVDEHWLRQSLRGVGVADMDVAQIVGGLTTAQANRQRAQSGVGATLHALEKAGFFALEHNRKLFAKAGLIDG
;
A
#
# COMPACT_ATOMS: atom_id res chain seq x y z
N MET A 1 -54.38 -15.61 -6.97
CA MET A 1 -53.72 -14.29 -6.95
C MET A 1 -52.90 -14.19 -5.68
N THR A 2 -51.59 -14.43 -5.77
CA THR A 2 -50.65 -14.33 -4.66
C THR A 2 -50.24 -12.87 -4.49
N ALA A 3 -50.45 -12.33 -3.29
CA ALA A 3 -50.06 -10.96 -2.94
C ALA A 3 -48.53 -10.78 -3.07
N PRO A 4 -48.04 -9.58 -3.43
CA PRO A 4 -46.61 -9.31 -3.47
C PRO A 4 -46.07 -9.33 -2.03
N LEU A 5 -44.94 -10.03 -1.85
CA LEU A 5 -44.15 -9.95 -0.62
C LEU A 5 -43.67 -8.51 -0.47
N ALA A 6 -44.02 -7.88 0.66
CA ALA A 6 -43.56 -6.53 0.99
C ALA A 6 -42.02 -6.51 1.09
N ASP A 7 -41.42 -5.44 0.57
CA ASP A 7 -39.98 -5.22 0.68
C ASP A 7 -39.56 -5.17 2.16
N PRO A 8 -38.39 -5.74 2.50
CA PRO A 8 -37.89 -5.66 3.86
C PRO A 8 -37.66 -4.19 4.25
N PRO A 9 -37.90 -3.82 5.53
CA PRO A 9 -37.75 -2.45 5.98
C PRO A 9 -36.31 -1.96 5.77
N PRO A 10 -36.12 -0.66 5.46
CA PRO A 10 -34.80 -0.09 5.28
C PRO A 10 -33.95 -0.30 6.53
N ALA A 11 -32.69 -0.70 6.33
CA ALA A 11 -31.74 -0.86 7.43
C ALA A 11 -31.56 0.48 8.18
N PRO A 12 -31.30 0.47 9.50
CA PRO A 12 -31.10 1.68 10.29
C PRO A 12 -30.05 2.60 9.65
N GLU A 13 -30.21 3.92 9.75
CA GLU A 13 -29.36 4.93 9.08
C GLU A 13 -27.84 4.75 9.32
N SER A 14 -27.41 4.16 10.45
CA SER A 14 -25.99 3.87 10.69
C SER A 14 -25.42 2.75 9.81
N TRP A 15 -26.28 1.87 9.32
CA TRP A 15 -25.90 0.78 8.43
C TRP A 15 -25.95 1.22 6.98
N SER A 16 -26.89 2.09 6.57
CA SER A 16 -27.01 2.55 5.18
C SER A 16 -25.76 3.29 4.68
N GLN A 17 -24.96 3.86 5.59
CA GLN A 17 -23.72 4.56 5.28
C GLN A 17 -22.46 3.69 5.29
N ARG A 18 -22.57 2.39 5.58
CA ARG A 18 -21.43 1.45 5.59
C ARG A 18 -21.26 0.71 4.26
N PHE A 19 -20.01 0.36 3.97
CA PHE A 19 -19.56 -0.37 2.79
C PHE A 19 -19.89 0.37 1.50
N THR A 20 -19.57 1.66 1.45
CA THR A 20 -19.75 2.54 0.30
C THR A 20 -18.52 3.41 0.09
N LEU A 21 -18.21 3.71 -1.17
CA LEU A 21 -17.24 4.76 -1.52
C LEU A 21 -17.89 6.16 -1.60
N GLY A 22 -19.18 6.28 -1.25
CA GLY A 22 -19.94 7.52 -1.32
C GLY A 22 -20.41 7.81 -2.75
N ASP A 23 -20.36 9.09 -3.16
CA ASP A 23 -20.67 9.50 -4.53
C ASP A 23 -19.48 9.24 -5.47
N TRP A 24 -19.15 7.96 -5.64
CA TRP A 24 -17.98 7.51 -6.41
C TRP A 24 -17.92 8.11 -7.81
N ASN A 25 -19.06 8.23 -8.50
CA ASN A 25 -19.09 8.75 -9.87
C ASN A 25 -18.56 10.19 -10.00
N SER A 26 -18.68 11.00 -8.95
CA SER A 26 -18.26 12.40 -8.92
C SER A 26 -16.95 12.64 -8.19
N HIS A 27 -16.31 11.60 -7.64
CA HIS A 27 -15.08 11.73 -6.83
C HIS A 27 -13.93 10.85 -7.29
N ALA A 28 -14.21 9.71 -7.92
CA ALA A 28 -13.19 8.75 -8.36
C ALA A 28 -12.27 9.37 -9.41
N SER A 29 -10.95 9.30 -9.20
CA SER A 29 -9.98 9.97 -10.09
C SER A 29 -10.06 9.43 -11.51
N VAL A 30 -10.38 8.14 -11.69
CA VAL A 30 -10.62 7.53 -13.01
C VAL A 30 -11.74 8.21 -13.81
N ARG A 31 -12.63 8.96 -13.16
CA ARG A 31 -13.75 9.67 -13.78
C ARG A 31 -13.57 11.18 -13.82
N THR A 32 -12.90 11.74 -12.83
CA THR A 32 -12.87 13.19 -12.60
C THR A 32 -11.51 13.83 -12.83
N SER A 33 -10.42 13.06 -12.78
CA SER A 33 -9.09 13.62 -13.00
C SER A 33 -8.96 14.12 -14.44
N HIS A 34 -8.39 15.31 -14.58
CA HIS A 34 -8.03 15.92 -15.86
C HIS A 34 -6.53 15.84 -16.14
N HIS A 35 -5.76 15.20 -15.26
CA HIS A 35 -4.31 15.10 -15.40
C HIS A 35 -3.94 14.04 -16.44
N GLU A 36 -3.01 14.38 -17.33
CA GLU A 36 -2.44 13.43 -18.29
C GLU A 36 -1.23 12.66 -17.71
N TYR A 37 -0.73 13.12 -16.56
CA TYR A 37 0.47 12.61 -15.88
C TYR A 37 1.72 12.50 -16.76
N LEU A 38 1.86 13.44 -17.70
CA LEU A 38 3.06 13.55 -18.54
C LEU A 38 4.15 14.31 -17.81
N LEU A 39 5.41 13.90 -17.99
CA LEU A 39 6.55 14.68 -17.50
C LEU A 39 6.54 16.08 -18.15
N PRO A 40 6.64 17.14 -17.36
CA PRO A 40 6.58 18.48 -17.90
C PRO A 40 7.87 18.82 -18.67
N PRO A 41 7.81 19.66 -19.72
CA PRO A 41 8.98 19.99 -20.53
C PRO A 41 10.08 20.72 -19.74
N ASP A 42 9.72 21.34 -18.62
CA ASP A 42 10.63 22.05 -17.71
C ASP A 42 11.10 21.19 -16.52
N VAL A 43 11.02 19.85 -16.63
CA VAL A 43 11.37 18.93 -15.52
C VAL A 43 12.78 19.17 -14.97
N GLN A 44 13.76 19.50 -15.81
CA GLN A 44 15.13 19.78 -15.37
C GLN A 44 15.21 21.07 -14.53
N GLN A 45 14.41 22.08 -14.85
CA GLN A 45 14.29 23.30 -14.06
C GLN A 45 13.57 23.03 -12.74
N GLN A 46 12.49 22.23 -12.78
CA GLN A 46 11.76 21.84 -11.57
C GLN A 46 12.66 21.14 -10.56
N LEU A 47 13.52 20.21 -11.00
CA LEU A 47 14.44 19.48 -10.12
C LEU A 47 15.45 20.37 -9.36
N GLN A 48 15.61 21.65 -9.73
CA GLN A 48 16.43 22.59 -8.95
C GLN A 48 15.80 22.95 -7.61
N THR A 49 14.48 22.81 -7.47
CA THR A 49 13.70 23.19 -6.28
C THR A 49 12.73 22.10 -5.81
N ARG A 50 12.62 21.00 -6.55
CA ARG A 50 11.65 19.92 -6.35
C ARG A 50 12.36 18.57 -6.40
N PHE A 51 11.70 17.55 -5.85
CA PHE A 51 12.24 16.19 -5.82
C PHE A 51 11.40 15.22 -6.64
N TRP A 52 12.04 14.12 -7.06
CA TRP A 52 11.30 12.95 -7.57
C TRP A 52 10.56 12.25 -6.43
N PHE A 53 11.25 12.06 -5.30
CA PHE A 53 10.71 11.47 -4.08
C PHE A 53 11.30 12.23 -2.88
N PRO A 54 10.56 12.45 -1.79
CA PRO A 54 11.05 13.30 -0.73
C PRO A 54 12.22 12.65 0.04
N PRO A 55 13.39 13.31 0.16
CA PRO A 55 14.57 12.70 0.76
C PRO A 55 14.40 12.21 2.20
N ALA A 56 13.51 12.84 2.98
CA ALA A 56 13.24 12.48 4.37
C ALA A 56 12.72 11.03 4.55
N PHE A 57 12.12 10.45 3.50
CA PHE A 57 11.61 9.08 3.50
C PHE A 57 12.67 8.05 3.10
N LEU A 58 13.85 8.50 2.67
CA LEU A 58 14.94 7.67 2.18
C LEU A 58 16.15 7.80 3.12
N PRO A 59 16.14 7.12 4.27
CA PRO A 59 17.13 7.31 5.33
C PRO A 59 18.57 7.04 4.86
N TYR A 60 18.76 6.22 3.82
CA TYR A 60 20.08 6.00 3.24
C TYR A 60 20.69 7.27 2.64
N LEU A 61 19.90 8.25 2.19
CA LEU A 61 20.42 9.50 1.62
C LEU A 61 21.16 10.35 2.65
N ALA A 62 20.92 10.13 3.95
CA ALA A 62 21.65 10.80 5.02
C ALA A 62 23.07 10.23 5.25
N HIS A 63 23.46 9.16 4.55
CA HIS A 63 24.82 8.60 4.68
C HIS A 63 25.88 9.60 4.17
N PRO A 64 27.01 9.81 4.88
CA PRO A 64 28.00 10.83 4.53
C PRO A 64 28.53 10.72 3.10
N VAL A 65 28.70 9.50 2.58
CA VAL A 65 29.18 9.26 1.20
C VAL A 65 28.19 9.75 0.16
N ILE A 66 26.88 9.62 0.40
CA ILE A 66 25.84 10.10 -0.52
C ILE A 66 25.75 11.63 -0.43
N GLN A 67 25.81 12.19 0.77
CA GLN A 67 25.82 13.65 0.95
C GLN A 67 27.03 14.30 0.26
N ALA A 68 28.21 13.70 0.37
CA ALA A 68 29.43 14.17 -0.29
C ALA A 68 29.36 14.06 -1.83
N ALA A 69 28.58 13.13 -2.37
CA ALA A 69 28.41 12.94 -3.81
C ALA A 69 27.51 14.02 -4.46
N GLY A 70 26.79 14.81 -3.66
CA GLY A 70 26.07 16.01 -4.11
C GLY A 70 24.70 15.75 -4.75
N ALA A 71 24.10 16.84 -5.24
CA ALA A 71 22.69 16.86 -5.63
C ALA A 71 22.35 15.94 -6.82
N THR A 72 23.25 15.81 -7.79
CA THR A 72 23.04 14.93 -8.95
C THR A 72 22.83 13.47 -8.54
N VAL A 73 23.64 12.97 -7.60
CA VAL A 73 23.51 11.61 -7.08
C VAL A 73 22.23 11.44 -6.27
N MET A 74 21.87 12.42 -5.44
CA MET A 74 20.60 12.42 -4.72
C MET A 74 19.39 12.37 -5.68
N HIS A 75 19.36 13.19 -6.73
CA HIS A 75 18.27 13.15 -7.71
C HIS A 75 18.21 11.83 -8.46
N ARG A 76 19.36 11.25 -8.81
CA ARG A 76 19.39 9.91 -9.43
C ARG A 76 18.84 8.84 -8.49
N LEU A 77 19.23 8.84 -7.22
CA LEU A 77 18.75 7.86 -6.24
C LEU A 77 17.26 8.01 -5.91
N THR A 78 16.75 9.24 -5.84
CA THR A 78 15.31 9.50 -5.64
C THR A 78 14.49 9.12 -6.88
N ALA A 79 15.01 9.33 -8.09
CA ALA A 79 14.40 8.84 -9.33
C ALA A 79 14.35 7.31 -9.37
N ASN A 80 15.47 6.64 -9.05
CA ASN A 80 15.53 5.18 -8.95
C ASN A 80 14.47 4.65 -7.98
N HIS A 81 14.36 5.29 -6.81
CA HIS A 81 13.39 4.89 -5.78
C HIS A 81 11.95 5.10 -6.25
N LEU A 82 11.63 6.24 -6.86
CA LEU A 82 10.28 6.49 -7.35
C LEU A 82 9.88 5.46 -8.42
N VAL A 83 10.76 5.14 -9.37
CA VAL A 83 10.44 4.09 -10.37
C VAL A 83 10.24 2.73 -9.71
N HIS A 84 11.10 2.35 -8.75
CA HIS A 84 10.91 1.10 -8.00
C HIS A 84 9.59 1.06 -7.23
N PHE A 85 9.23 2.17 -6.58
CA PHE A 85 7.96 2.33 -5.87
C PHE A 85 6.78 2.17 -6.84
N LEU A 86 6.78 2.87 -7.96
CA LEU A 86 5.69 2.83 -8.94
C LEU A 86 5.56 1.48 -9.66
N ASP A 87 6.68 0.82 -9.98
CA ASP A 87 6.66 -0.54 -10.55
C ASP A 87 6.03 -1.54 -9.57
N TYR A 88 6.34 -1.37 -8.29
CA TYR A 88 5.70 -2.12 -7.21
C TYR A 88 4.22 -1.79 -7.09
N THR A 89 3.84 -0.51 -7.02
CA THR A 89 2.46 -0.03 -6.92
C THR A 89 1.62 -0.60 -8.06
N THR A 90 2.10 -0.52 -9.31
CA THR A 90 1.39 -1.09 -10.46
C THR A 90 1.00 -2.55 -10.24
N LEU A 91 1.92 -3.40 -9.78
CA LEU A 91 1.62 -4.80 -9.52
C LEU A 91 0.80 -5.02 -8.25
N LEU A 92 1.01 -4.21 -7.21
CA LEU A 92 0.24 -4.25 -5.97
C LEU A 92 -1.24 -4.07 -6.27
N GLU A 93 -1.61 -3.00 -6.99
CA GLU A 93 -3.01 -2.66 -7.20
C GLU A 93 -3.74 -3.74 -7.99
N HIS A 94 -3.25 -4.14 -9.17
CA HIS A 94 -4.01 -5.05 -10.01
C HIS A 94 -3.81 -6.55 -9.68
N ARG A 95 -2.72 -6.95 -9.02
CA ARG A 95 -2.46 -8.39 -8.73
C ARG A 95 -2.66 -8.78 -7.28
N ILE A 96 -2.61 -7.83 -6.35
CA ILE A 96 -2.76 -8.09 -4.92
C ILE A 96 -4.06 -7.47 -4.40
N VAL A 97 -4.25 -6.16 -4.55
CA VAL A 97 -5.45 -5.46 -4.04
C VAL A 97 -6.68 -5.90 -4.80
N ASN A 98 -6.67 -5.88 -6.14
CA ASN A 98 -7.79 -6.37 -6.94
C ASN A 98 -8.09 -7.85 -6.70
N ARG A 99 -7.06 -8.67 -6.44
CA ARG A 99 -7.31 -10.06 -6.05
C ARG A 99 -7.96 -10.15 -4.66
N ALA A 100 -7.59 -9.29 -3.71
CA ALA A 100 -8.27 -9.19 -2.42
C ALA A 100 -9.74 -8.78 -2.59
N VAL A 101 -10.02 -7.82 -3.47
CA VAL A 101 -11.37 -7.35 -3.80
C VAL A 101 -12.22 -8.47 -4.42
N GLU A 102 -11.66 -9.27 -5.32
CA GLU A 102 -12.36 -10.42 -5.92
C GLU A 102 -12.90 -11.38 -4.85
N THR A 103 -12.15 -11.60 -3.75
CA THR A 103 -12.63 -12.46 -2.65
C THR A 103 -13.91 -11.93 -1.99
N ILE A 104 -14.08 -10.60 -1.95
CA ILE A 104 -15.29 -9.93 -1.46
C ILE A 104 -16.42 -10.10 -2.49
N VAL A 105 -16.17 -9.73 -3.74
CA VAL A 105 -17.18 -9.73 -4.82
C VAL A 105 -17.78 -11.13 -5.02
N HIS A 106 -16.94 -12.15 -5.06
CA HIS A 106 -17.36 -13.53 -5.27
C HIS A 106 -17.86 -14.23 -4.00
N GLY A 107 -17.82 -13.56 -2.84
CA GLY A 107 -18.28 -14.13 -1.58
C GLY A 107 -17.44 -15.32 -1.12
N GLU A 108 -16.14 -15.29 -1.39
CA GLU A 108 -15.18 -16.34 -0.99
C GLU A 108 -14.83 -16.26 0.51
N LEU A 109 -15.10 -15.10 1.13
CA LEU A 109 -14.81 -14.86 2.54
C LEU A 109 -15.68 -15.75 3.47
N PRO A 110 -15.20 -16.06 4.69
CA PRO A 110 -15.91 -16.93 5.62
C PRO A 110 -17.07 -16.23 6.35
N ALA A 111 -17.77 -15.33 5.67
CA ALA A 111 -18.91 -14.59 6.18
C ALA A 111 -19.85 -14.21 5.02
N TYR A 112 -21.10 -13.92 5.35
CA TYR A 112 -22.02 -13.35 4.36
C TYR A 112 -21.52 -11.97 3.91
N VAL A 113 -21.46 -11.73 2.61
CA VAL A 113 -21.04 -10.45 2.02
C VAL A 113 -22.27 -9.71 1.49
N PRO A 114 -22.69 -8.59 2.12
CA PRO A 114 -23.85 -7.81 1.65
C PRO A 114 -23.67 -7.27 0.22
N PRO A 115 -24.74 -7.19 -0.60
CA PRO A 115 -24.64 -6.70 -1.98
C PRO A 115 -23.93 -5.34 -2.14
N ARG A 116 -24.24 -4.37 -1.28
CA ARG A 116 -23.57 -3.05 -1.28
C ARG A 116 -22.05 -3.13 -1.08
N MET A 117 -21.60 -4.07 -0.25
CA MET A 117 -20.17 -4.29 0.00
C MET A 117 -19.49 -4.75 -1.28
N LYS A 118 -20.17 -5.59 -2.08
CA LYS A 118 -19.70 -6.02 -3.40
C LYS A 118 -19.69 -4.89 -4.42
N THR A 119 -20.72 -4.04 -4.43
CA THR A 119 -20.78 -2.87 -5.31
C THR A 119 -19.63 -1.90 -5.05
N ALA A 120 -19.38 -1.55 -3.78
CA ALA A 120 -18.25 -0.69 -3.41
C ALA A 120 -16.89 -1.35 -3.70
N ALA A 121 -16.78 -2.66 -3.52
CA ALA A 121 -15.60 -3.42 -3.95
C ALA A 121 -15.36 -3.29 -5.47
N LEU A 122 -16.40 -3.40 -6.31
CA LEU A 122 -16.25 -3.24 -7.76
C LEU A 122 -15.88 -1.81 -8.19
N GLN A 123 -16.32 -0.79 -7.43
CA GLN A 123 -15.88 0.58 -7.63
C GLN A 123 -14.39 0.72 -7.32
N LEU A 124 -13.96 0.25 -6.14
CA LEU A 124 -12.56 0.20 -5.74
C LEU A 124 -11.70 -0.55 -6.77
N TYR A 125 -12.19 -1.70 -7.26
CA TYR A 125 -11.49 -2.48 -8.31
C TYR A 125 -11.19 -1.65 -9.56
N THR A 126 -12.12 -0.75 -9.92
CA THR A 126 -12.00 0.12 -11.08
C THR A 126 -10.94 1.20 -10.83
N ASP A 127 -10.92 1.77 -9.62
CA ASP A 127 -9.94 2.75 -9.19
C ASP A 127 -8.53 2.14 -9.20
N GLU A 128 -8.35 0.93 -8.65
CA GLU A 128 -7.05 0.24 -8.66
C GLU A 128 -6.51 -0.09 -10.04
N GLY A 129 -7.40 -0.42 -10.99
CA GLY A 129 -7.01 -0.59 -12.38
C GLY A 129 -6.45 0.71 -12.99
N TYR A 130 -7.03 1.86 -12.60
CA TYR A 130 -6.56 3.18 -13.03
C TYR A 130 -5.28 3.59 -12.30
N HIS A 131 -5.16 3.29 -11.00
CA HIS A 131 -3.95 3.52 -10.22
C HIS A 131 -2.74 2.78 -10.79
N ALA A 132 -2.94 1.50 -11.15
CA ALA A 132 -1.91 0.73 -11.83
C ALA A 132 -1.48 1.36 -13.17
N LEU A 133 -2.44 1.88 -13.94
CA LEU A 133 -2.21 2.48 -15.25
C LEU A 133 -1.37 3.77 -15.17
N PHE A 134 -1.74 4.73 -14.32
CA PHE A 134 -0.95 5.97 -14.24
C PHE A 134 0.41 5.74 -13.60
N SER A 135 0.53 4.75 -12.69
CA SER A 135 1.80 4.41 -12.04
C SER A 135 2.79 3.84 -13.05
N ASP A 136 2.35 2.91 -13.89
CA ASP A 136 3.17 2.30 -14.94
C ASP A 136 3.64 3.33 -15.97
N ARG A 137 2.73 4.22 -16.39
CA ARG A 137 3.04 5.28 -17.35
C ARG A 137 4.07 6.26 -16.81
N LEU A 138 3.92 6.72 -15.56
CA LEU A 138 4.85 7.68 -14.98
C LEU A 138 6.21 7.01 -14.69
N ALA A 139 6.21 5.77 -14.19
CA ALA A 139 7.43 4.98 -14.00
C ALA A 139 8.22 4.85 -15.31
N SER A 140 7.53 4.52 -16.40
CA SER A 140 8.16 4.35 -17.72
C SER A 140 8.74 5.65 -18.26
N GLN A 141 8.03 6.79 -18.15
CA GLN A 141 8.56 8.09 -18.56
C GLN A 141 9.84 8.48 -17.79
N ILE A 142 9.87 8.26 -16.47
CA ILE A 142 11.04 8.58 -15.63
C ILE A 142 12.18 7.61 -15.94
N ALA A 143 11.87 6.33 -16.16
CA ALA A 143 12.83 5.32 -16.58
C ALA A 143 13.49 5.70 -17.91
N ASP A 144 12.70 6.13 -18.90
CA ASP A 144 13.21 6.56 -20.20
C ASP A 144 14.09 7.81 -20.09
N LEU A 145 13.65 8.82 -19.33
CA LEU A 145 14.41 10.05 -19.07
C LEU A 145 15.80 9.76 -18.48
N HIS A 146 15.89 8.73 -17.63
CA HIS A 146 17.11 8.37 -16.91
C HIS A 146 17.84 7.14 -17.47
N GLY A 147 17.33 6.51 -18.52
CA GLY A 147 17.90 5.30 -19.11
C GLY A 147 17.93 4.10 -18.15
N PHE A 148 16.86 3.86 -17.38
CA PHE A 148 16.74 2.68 -16.52
C PHE A 148 16.40 1.45 -17.36
N THR A 149 17.37 0.55 -17.57
CA THR A 149 17.18 -0.66 -18.38
C THR A 149 16.91 -1.93 -17.55
N GLU A 150 17.23 -1.93 -16.27
CA GLU A 150 17.16 -3.11 -15.38
C GLU A 150 16.05 -2.97 -14.33
N ARG A 151 14.80 -2.78 -14.76
CA ARG A 151 13.63 -2.76 -13.86
C ARG A 151 13.23 -4.19 -13.47
N PRO A 152 12.97 -4.50 -12.19
CA PRO A 152 12.58 -5.84 -11.78
C PRO A 152 11.19 -6.18 -12.32
N VAL A 153 11.07 -7.28 -13.06
CA VAL A 153 9.77 -7.77 -13.58
C VAL A 153 8.80 -8.11 -12.44
N MET A 154 9.32 -8.57 -11.30
CA MET A 154 8.55 -8.87 -10.11
C MET A 154 9.30 -8.34 -8.88
N PRO A 155 8.87 -7.23 -8.27
CA PRO A 155 9.47 -6.70 -7.06
C PRO A 155 9.46 -7.72 -5.91
N LEU A 156 10.47 -7.65 -5.03
CA LEU A 156 10.62 -8.61 -3.92
C LEU A 156 9.35 -8.70 -3.07
N ARG A 157 8.75 -7.56 -2.75
CA ARG A 157 7.56 -7.49 -1.90
C ARG A 157 6.38 -8.27 -2.50
N ILE A 158 6.12 -8.13 -3.80
CA ILE A 158 5.06 -8.90 -4.49
C ILE A 158 5.39 -10.41 -4.47
N THR A 159 6.66 -10.77 -4.68
CA THR A 159 7.11 -12.17 -4.58
C THR A 159 6.82 -12.75 -3.18
N ARG A 160 7.09 -11.99 -2.11
CA ARG A 160 6.81 -12.41 -0.72
C ARG A 160 5.32 -12.57 -0.45
N MET A 161 4.49 -11.66 -0.94
CA MET A 161 3.03 -11.74 -0.82
C MET A 161 2.48 -12.99 -1.52
N ASN A 162 2.92 -13.25 -2.75
CA ASN A 162 2.53 -14.47 -3.48
C ASN A 162 3.00 -15.74 -2.75
N ALA A 163 4.21 -15.75 -2.19
CA ALA A 163 4.69 -16.86 -1.38
C ALA A 163 3.88 -17.07 -0.09
N LEU A 164 3.34 -15.99 0.50
CA LEU A 164 2.41 -16.06 1.64
C LEU A 164 1.11 -16.74 1.26
N ILE A 165 0.52 -16.38 0.13
CA ILE A 165 -0.70 -17.02 -0.36
C ILE A 165 -0.45 -18.48 -0.74
N ALA A 166 0.65 -18.77 -1.44
CA ALA A 166 0.98 -20.11 -1.90
C ALA A 166 1.11 -21.11 -0.74
N ARG A 167 1.77 -20.71 0.36
CA ARG A 167 1.91 -21.53 1.57
C ARG A 167 0.65 -21.58 2.45
N THR A 168 -0.32 -20.70 2.21
CA THR A 168 -1.57 -20.66 2.96
C THR A 168 -2.50 -21.80 2.51
N THR A 169 -3.10 -22.50 3.47
CA THR A 169 -4.07 -23.57 3.21
C THR A 169 -5.25 -23.06 2.40
N GLU A 170 -5.77 -23.85 1.47
CA GLU A 170 -6.80 -23.42 0.52
C GLU A 170 -8.01 -22.76 1.20
N SER A 171 -8.48 -23.35 2.29
CA SER A 171 -9.62 -22.82 3.07
C SER A 171 -9.39 -21.44 3.69
N ASN A 172 -8.13 -21.01 3.86
CA ASN A 172 -7.77 -19.72 4.45
C ASN A 172 -7.27 -18.71 3.40
N ARG A 173 -7.04 -19.13 2.15
CA ARG A 173 -6.51 -18.24 1.10
C ARG A 173 -7.39 -17.02 0.85
N PRO A 174 -8.73 -17.11 0.77
CA PRO A 174 -9.56 -15.93 0.60
C PRO A 174 -9.38 -14.90 1.72
N LEU A 175 -9.34 -15.37 2.98
CA LEU A 175 -9.10 -14.50 4.13
C LEU A 175 -7.68 -13.90 4.10
N ALA A 176 -6.66 -14.66 3.69
CA ALA A 176 -5.29 -14.14 3.54
C ALA A 176 -5.18 -13.05 2.48
N TRP A 177 -5.83 -13.25 1.32
CA TRP A 177 -5.93 -12.23 0.27
C TRP A 177 -6.61 -10.97 0.78
N PHE A 178 -7.75 -11.11 1.46
CA PHE A 178 -8.42 -9.96 2.08
C PHE A 178 -7.52 -9.22 3.07
N LEU A 179 -6.78 -9.94 3.92
CA LEU A 179 -5.85 -9.31 4.87
C LEU A 179 -4.69 -8.59 4.18
N LEU A 180 -4.21 -9.08 3.03
CA LEU A 180 -3.22 -8.37 2.22
C LEU A 180 -3.78 -7.04 1.72
N GLY A 181 -4.98 -7.05 1.12
CA GLY A 181 -5.67 -5.83 0.69
C GLY A 181 -5.89 -4.86 1.86
N PHE A 182 -6.44 -5.35 2.98
CA PHE A 182 -6.66 -4.53 4.17
C PHE A 182 -5.39 -3.82 4.68
N VAL A 183 -4.25 -4.51 4.75
CA VAL A 183 -3.00 -3.89 5.16
C VAL A 183 -2.48 -2.92 4.09
N SER A 184 -2.60 -3.27 2.81
CA SER A 184 -2.25 -2.40 1.68
C SER A 184 -2.93 -1.04 1.77
N GLU A 185 -4.27 -1.05 1.75
CA GLU A 185 -5.11 0.17 1.73
C GLU A 185 -4.97 1.03 2.99
N THR A 186 -4.58 0.42 4.11
CA THR A 186 -4.37 1.18 5.35
C THR A 186 -2.98 1.82 5.41
N ILE A 187 -1.96 1.18 4.82
CA ILE A 187 -0.60 1.74 4.78
C ILE A 187 -0.48 2.80 3.67
N ILE A 188 -0.91 2.50 2.45
CA ILE A 188 -0.66 3.35 1.28
C ILE A 188 -1.28 4.74 1.44
N ALA A 189 -2.52 4.84 1.95
CA ALA A 189 -3.20 6.10 2.19
C ALA A 189 -2.39 7.03 3.13
N ARG A 190 -1.73 6.45 4.14
CA ARG A 190 -0.89 7.22 5.07
C ARG A 190 0.43 7.62 4.43
N GLU A 191 1.09 6.69 3.74
CA GLU A 191 2.36 6.94 3.05
C GLU A 191 2.23 8.04 2.01
N LEU A 192 1.20 7.97 1.15
CA LEU A 192 0.91 8.99 0.14
C LEU A 192 0.60 10.35 0.78
N LEU A 193 -0.15 10.38 1.89
CA LEU A 193 -0.44 11.64 2.60
C LEU A 193 0.83 12.34 3.09
N GLU A 194 1.80 11.58 3.59
CA GLU A 194 3.05 12.14 4.08
C GLU A 194 3.95 12.59 2.93
N VAL A 195 4.01 11.83 1.83
CA VAL A 195 4.77 12.19 0.62
C VAL A 195 4.21 13.43 -0.08
N CYS A 196 2.88 13.55 -0.20
CA CYS A 196 2.21 14.67 -0.87
C CYS A 196 2.30 16.02 -0.11
N ARG A 197 2.89 16.05 1.10
CA ARG A 197 3.18 17.30 1.83
C ARG A 197 4.46 17.98 1.36
N GLU A 198 5.28 17.26 0.60
CA GLU A 198 6.59 17.69 0.18
C GLU A 198 6.56 18.30 -1.23
N THR A 199 7.66 18.96 -1.62
CA THR A 199 7.73 19.63 -2.92
C THR A 199 8.24 18.66 -4.00
N LEU A 200 7.31 18.09 -4.78
CA LEU A 200 7.61 17.13 -5.84
C LEU A 200 7.50 17.73 -7.24
N VAL A 201 8.13 17.08 -8.23
CA VAL A 201 7.89 17.34 -9.66
C VAL A 201 6.39 17.30 -9.92
N THR A 202 5.85 18.29 -10.65
CA THR A 202 4.41 18.55 -10.72
C THR A 202 3.60 17.33 -11.12
N SER A 203 4.00 16.60 -12.17
CA SER A 203 3.28 15.40 -12.62
C SER A 203 3.30 14.25 -11.60
N VAL A 204 4.37 14.14 -10.80
CA VAL A 204 4.45 13.18 -9.68
C VAL A 204 3.50 13.60 -8.57
N ASN A 205 3.52 14.88 -8.19
CA ASN A 205 2.60 15.42 -7.19
C ASN A 205 1.14 15.20 -7.59
N ASP A 206 0.77 15.53 -8.83
CA ASP A 206 -0.60 15.43 -9.31
C ASP A 206 -1.09 13.98 -9.28
N MET A 207 -0.25 13.05 -9.74
CA MET A 207 -0.56 11.62 -9.69
C MET A 207 -0.74 11.10 -8.26
N LEU A 208 0.20 11.41 -7.35
CA LEU A 208 0.11 10.92 -5.97
C LEU A 208 -1.07 11.54 -5.20
N ARG A 209 -1.48 12.76 -5.55
CA ARG A 209 -2.64 13.41 -4.94
C ARG A 209 -3.97 12.84 -5.42
N ASP A 210 -4.07 12.51 -6.71
CA ASP A 210 -5.24 11.83 -7.24
C ASP A 210 -5.36 10.43 -6.64
N HIS A 211 -4.25 9.68 -6.61
CA HIS A 211 -4.19 8.39 -5.93
C HIS A 211 -4.63 8.51 -4.45
N LEU A 212 -4.04 9.44 -3.69
CA LEU A 212 -4.40 9.67 -2.29
C LEU A 212 -5.89 10.01 -2.07
N SER A 213 -6.52 10.71 -3.00
CA SER A 213 -7.95 11.06 -2.92
C SER A 213 -8.82 9.80 -2.85
N ASP A 214 -8.51 8.82 -3.69
CA ASP A 214 -9.18 7.52 -3.74
C ASP A 214 -8.82 6.66 -2.52
N GLU A 215 -7.54 6.58 -2.17
CA GLU A 215 -7.04 5.76 -1.06
C GLU A 215 -7.65 6.11 0.30
N ALA A 216 -7.99 7.38 0.54
CA ALA A 216 -8.69 7.77 1.76
C ALA A 216 -10.06 7.09 1.90
N ARG A 217 -10.77 6.87 0.78
CA ARG A 217 -12.06 6.16 0.73
C ARG A 217 -11.85 4.65 0.82
N HIS A 218 -10.83 4.13 0.15
CA HIS A 218 -10.48 2.71 0.15
C HIS A 218 -10.08 2.21 1.54
N SER A 219 -9.21 2.96 2.21
CA SER A 219 -8.80 2.72 3.58
C SER A 219 -10.01 2.63 4.52
N ARG A 220 -10.94 3.60 4.42
CA ARG A 220 -12.20 3.57 5.21
C ARG A 220 -13.03 2.32 4.89
N TYR A 221 -13.21 2.01 3.60
CA TYR A 221 -13.97 0.83 3.16
C TYR A 221 -13.38 -0.46 3.73
N PHE A 222 -12.08 -0.69 3.58
CA PHE A 222 -11.42 -1.89 4.12
C PHE A 222 -11.44 -1.94 5.65
N CYS A 223 -11.34 -0.80 6.35
CA CYS A 223 -11.54 -0.75 7.80
C CYS A 223 -12.94 -1.23 8.22
N GLU A 224 -13.98 -0.80 7.51
CA GLU A 224 -15.36 -1.23 7.77
C GLU A 224 -15.54 -2.73 7.50
N VAL A 225 -15.01 -3.23 6.36
CA VAL A 225 -15.08 -4.65 6.02
C VAL A 225 -14.31 -5.49 7.03
N PHE A 226 -13.10 -5.06 7.44
CA PHE A 226 -12.33 -5.76 8.47
C PHE A 226 -13.09 -5.83 9.79
N HIS A 227 -13.67 -4.71 10.25
CA HIS A 227 -14.48 -4.69 11.47
C HIS A 227 -15.63 -5.69 11.38
N TYR A 228 -16.38 -5.68 10.27
CA TYR A 228 -17.47 -6.62 10.05
C TYR A 228 -17.02 -8.09 10.08
N LEU A 229 -15.94 -8.41 9.37
CA LEU A 229 -15.39 -9.76 9.35
C LEU A 229 -14.93 -10.16 10.75
N TRP A 230 -14.16 -9.33 11.44
CA TRP A 230 -13.63 -9.65 12.77
C TRP A 230 -14.71 -10.07 13.78
N LEU A 231 -15.87 -9.40 13.74
CA LEU A 231 -17.02 -9.75 14.58
C LEU A 231 -17.64 -11.11 14.24
N THR A 232 -17.54 -11.55 12.99
CA THR A 232 -18.12 -12.81 12.49
C THR A 232 -17.14 -13.99 12.51
N LEU A 233 -15.83 -13.74 12.52
CA LEU A 233 -14.81 -14.78 12.55
C LEU A 233 -14.88 -15.65 13.81
N ASN A 234 -14.75 -16.96 13.63
CA ASN A 234 -14.59 -17.90 14.74
C ASN A 234 -13.17 -17.86 15.33
N ASN A 235 -12.95 -18.53 16.46
CA ASN A 235 -11.66 -18.51 17.16
C ASN A 235 -10.46 -18.96 16.30
N ARG A 236 -10.63 -20.00 15.45
CA ARG A 236 -9.56 -20.48 14.58
C ARG A 236 -9.17 -19.42 13.54
N GLN A 237 -10.17 -18.77 12.94
CA GLN A 237 -9.96 -17.70 11.98
C GLN A 237 -9.36 -16.46 12.62
N ARG A 238 -9.79 -16.09 13.84
CA ARG A 238 -9.20 -14.96 14.58
C ARG A 238 -7.71 -15.19 14.89
N THR A 239 -7.34 -16.41 15.31
CA THR A 239 -5.93 -16.77 15.50
C THR A 239 -5.14 -16.74 14.20
N PHE A 240 -5.72 -17.24 13.10
CA PHE A 240 -5.12 -17.14 11.76
C PHE A 240 -4.88 -15.68 11.38
N THR A 241 -5.92 -14.84 11.44
CA THR A 241 -5.86 -13.40 11.14
C THR A 241 -4.75 -12.70 11.93
N ALA A 242 -4.66 -12.93 13.24
CA ALA A 242 -3.66 -12.28 14.08
C ALA A 242 -2.22 -12.62 13.67
N ARG A 243 -1.95 -13.87 13.30
CA ARG A 243 -0.61 -14.30 12.84
C ARG A 243 -0.30 -13.79 11.44
N THR A 244 -1.26 -13.92 10.53
CA THR A 244 -1.11 -13.51 9.14
C THR A 244 -0.91 -12.00 9.01
N LEU A 245 -1.57 -11.18 9.84
CA LEU A 245 -1.35 -9.73 9.86
C LEU A 245 0.11 -9.39 10.21
N LEU A 246 0.76 -10.11 11.14
CA LEU A 246 2.17 -9.87 11.46
C LEU A 246 3.10 -10.23 10.30
N ASP A 247 2.85 -11.36 9.64
CA ASP A 247 3.60 -11.74 8.44
C ASP A 247 3.45 -10.68 7.35
N ILE A 248 2.23 -10.18 7.12
CA ILE A 248 1.95 -9.16 6.09
C ILE A 248 2.64 -7.84 6.44
N ILE A 249 2.48 -7.34 7.68
CA ILE A 249 3.13 -6.10 8.12
C ILE A 249 4.65 -6.21 7.96
N ALA A 250 5.25 -7.34 8.32
CA ALA A 250 6.68 -7.55 8.13
C ALA A 250 7.09 -7.47 6.65
N ILE A 251 6.30 -8.03 5.72
CA ILE A 251 6.55 -7.95 4.27
C ILE A 251 6.49 -6.49 3.77
N PHE A 252 5.51 -5.70 4.22
CA PHE A 252 5.37 -4.31 3.78
C PHE A 252 6.56 -3.42 4.17
N PHE A 253 7.20 -3.68 5.31
CA PHE A 253 8.32 -2.88 5.82
C PHE A 253 9.71 -3.52 5.62
N GLU A 254 9.79 -4.64 4.89
CA GLU A 254 11.04 -5.25 4.42
C GLU A 254 11.74 -4.33 3.41
N VAL A 255 13.07 -4.24 3.50
CA VAL A 255 13.91 -3.52 2.52
C VAL A 255 14.27 -4.49 1.41
N ASP A 256 14.07 -4.08 0.15
CA ASP A 256 14.62 -4.80 -0.99
C ASP A 256 16.14 -4.53 -1.09
N GLU A 257 16.91 -5.36 -0.38
CA GLU A 257 18.37 -5.23 -0.32
C GLU A 257 19.03 -5.36 -1.69
N HIS A 258 18.53 -6.26 -2.52
CA HIS A 258 19.13 -6.53 -3.82
C HIS A 258 18.99 -5.30 -4.72
N TRP A 259 17.77 -4.77 -4.81
CA TRP A 259 17.49 -3.55 -5.54
C TRP A 259 18.28 -2.36 -4.98
N LEU A 260 18.30 -2.17 -3.64
CA LEU A 260 18.99 -1.02 -3.04
C LEU A 260 20.50 -1.06 -3.31
N ARG A 261 21.12 -2.24 -3.22
CA ARG A 261 22.55 -2.43 -3.57
C ARG A 261 22.82 -2.06 -5.02
N GLN A 262 21.97 -2.49 -5.96
CA GLN A 262 22.12 -2.14 -7.37
C GLN A 262 21.95 -0.63 -7.59
N SER A 263 20.95 -0.02 -6.99
CA SER A 263 20.68 1.42 -7.07
C SER A 263 21.88 2.26 -6.60
N LEU A 264 22.48 1.90 -5.46
CA LEU A 264 23.65 2.59 -4.90
C LEU A 264 24.91 2.38 -5.75
N ARG A 265 25.16 1.16 -6.24
CA ARG A 265 26.29 0.88 -7.16
C ARG A 265 26.14 1.61 -8.48
N GLY A 266 24.92 1.73 -9.00
CA GLY A 266 24.61 2.42 -10.25
C GLY A 266 24.95 3.91 -10.23
N VAL A 267 25.16 4.50 -9.05
CA VAL A 267 25.63 5.88 -8.89
C VAL A 267 27.09 5.97 -8.38
N GLY A 268 27.82 4.85 -8.40
CA GLY A 268 29.25 4.81 -8.07
C GLY A 268 29.59 4.73 -6.58
N VAL A 269 28.63 4.39 -5.69
CA VAL A 269 28.94 4.16 -4.27
C VAL A 269 29.79 2.88 -4.14
N ALA A 270 30.90 2.98 -3.41
CA ALA A 270 31.83 1.86 -3.23
C ALA A 270 31.20 0.70 -2.44
N ASP A 271 31.60 -0.54 -2.75
CA ASP A 271 30.97 -1.75 -2.17
C ASP A 271 30.99 -1.80 -0.64
N MET A 272 32.03 -1.25 -0.01
CA MET A 272 32.12 -1.14 1.44
C MET A 272 31.01 -0.24 2.00
N ASP A 273 30.80 0.93 1.41
CA ASP A 273 29.76 1.88 1.81
C ASP A 273 28.36 1.33 1.51
N VAL A 274 28.19 0.65 0.38
CA VAL A 274 26.94 -0.06 0.04
C VAL A 274 26.62 -1.09 1.13
N ALA A 275 27.59 -1.89 1.55
CA ALA A 275 27.39 -2.88 2.60
C ALA A 275 27.04 -2.23 3.95
N GLN A 276 27.68 -1.13 4.30
CA GLN A 276 27.40 -0.37 5.52
C GLN A 276 25.98 0.22 5.51
N ILE A 277 25.60 0.91 4.44
CA ILE A 277 24.28 1.53 4.28
C ILE A 277 23.17 0.47 4.39
N VAL A 278 23.27 -0.59 3.58
CA VAL A 278 22.24 -1.63 3.54
C VAL A 278 22.18 -2.38 4.86
N GLY A 279 23.34 -2.71 5.45
CA GLY A 279 23.42 -3.38 6.75
C GLY A 279 22.79 -2.56 7.88
N GLY A 280 22.93 -1.23 7.86
CA GLY A 280 22.27 -0.34 8.83
C GLY A 280 20.75 -0.36 8.72
N LEU A 281 20.23 -0.46 7.49
CA LEU A 281 18.79 -0.48 7.23
C LEU A 281 18.13 -1.84 7.51
N THR A 282 18.87 -2.94 7.46
CA THR A 282 18.29 -4.29 7.55
C THR A 282 18.40 -4.92 8.93
N THR A 283 18.93 -4.17 9.92
CA THR A 283 18.94 -4.60 11.31
C THR A 283 17.52 -4.84 11.84
N ALA A 284 17.37 -5.78 12.79
CA ALA A 284 16.07 -6.07 13.40
C ALA A 284 15.44 -4.83 14.06
N GLN A 285 16.25 -3.94 14.62
CA GLN A 285 15.80 -2.68 15.21
C GLN A 285 15.30 -1.70 14.14
N ALA A 286 16.05 -1.51 13.05
CA ALA A 286 15.64 -0.63 11.96
C ALA A 286 14.34 -1.13 11.28
N ASN A 287 14.23 -2.45 11.06
CA ASN A 287 13.01 -3.06 10.52
C ASN A 287 11.80 -2.80 11.43
N ARG A 288 11.96 -3.00 12.75
CA ARG A 288 10.90 -2.73 13.72
C ARG A 288 10.50 -1.25 13.74
N GLN A 289 11.46 -0.34 13.75
CA GLN A 289 11.18 1.10 13.76
C GLN A 289 10.41 1.54 12.51
N ARG A 290 10.80 1.05 11.32
CA ARG A 290 10.03 1.33 10.10
C ARG A 290 8.60 0.81 10.18
N ALA A 291 8.43 -0.43 10.65
CA ALA A 291 7.11 -1.01 10.82
C ALA A 291 6.25 -0.21 11.81
N GLN A 292 6.79 0.14 12.98
CA GLN A 292 6.11 0.96 13.99
C GLN A 292 5.65 2.31 13.43
N SER A 293 6.52 3.00 12.68
CA SER A 293 6.20 4.32 12.13
C SER A 293 5.13 4.27 11.03
N GLY A 294 5.11 3.23 10.20
CA GLY A 294 4.21 3.16 9.05
C GLY A 294 2.88 2.44 9.30
N VAL A 295 2.78 1.57 10.31
CA VAL A 295 1.61 0.70 10.51
C VAL A 295 0.46 1.33 11.32
N GLY A 296 0.59 2.60 11.69
CA GLY A 296 -0.33 3.26 12.63
C GLY A 296 -1.81 3.23 12.21
N ALA A 297 -2.10 3.45 10.92
CA ALA A 297 -3.48 3.39 10.41
C ALA A 297 -4.09 1.99 10.50
N THR A 298 -3.29 0.95 10.17
CA THR A 298 -3.70 -0.45 10.32
C THR A 298 -3.98 -0.78 11.79
N LEU A 299 -3.08 -0.40 12.72
CA LEU A 299 -3.26 -0.65 14.16
C LEU A 299 -4.52 0.03 14.70
N HIS A 300 -4.78 1.27 14.30
CA HIS A 300 -5.99 1.99 14.67
C HIS A 300 -7.26 1.29 14.18
N ALA A 301 -7.24 0.76 12.95
CA ALA A 301 -8.34 -0.02 12.40
C ALA A 301 -8.56 -1.32 13.18
N LEU A 302 -7.49 -2.03 13.56
CA LEU A 302 -7.55 -3.20 14.42
C LEU A 302 -8.15 -2.86 15.79
N GLU A 303 -7.69 -1.78 16.43
CA GLU A 303 -8.21 -1.32 17.72
C GLU A 303 -9.70 -1.01 17.65
N LYS A 304 -10.14 -0.25 16.65
CA LYS A 304 -11.56 0.07 16.42
C LYS A 304 -12.42 -1.15 16.15
N ALA A 305 -11.87 -2.21 15.58
CA ALA A 305 -12.57 -3.47 15.40
C ALA A 305 -12.67 -4.31 16.68
N GLY A 306 -12.01 -3.90 17.77
CA GLY A 306 -11.91 -4.70 19.00
C GLY A 306 -10.94 -5.88 18.87
N PHE A 307 -10.02 -5.85 17.90
CA PHE A 307 -8.99 -6.88 17.71
C PHE A 307 -8.12 -7.04 18.96
N PHE A 308 -7.76 -5.91 19.59
CA PHE A 308 -6.96 -5.86 20.80
C PHE A 308 -7.77 -6.06 22.07
N ALA A 309 -9.07 -6.35 22.04
CA ALA A 309 -9.80 -6.79 23.22
C ALA A 309 -9.29 -8.17 23.71
N LEU A 310 -8.80 -9.00 22.78
CA LEU A 310 -8.17 -10.29 23.08
C LEU A 310 -6.75 -10.09 23.61
N GLU A 311 -6.50 -10.53 24.86
CA GLU A 311 -5.19 -10.44 25.50
C GLU A 311 -4.09 -11.14 24.70
N HIS A 312 -4.40 -12.27 24.07
CA HIS A 312 -3.47 -12.97 23.20
C HIS A 312 -2.96 -12.09 22.05
N ASN A 313 -3.84 -11.32 21.42
CA ASN A 313 -3.47 -10.45 20.31
C ASN A 313 -2.58 -9.28 20.77
N ARG A 314 -2.89 -8.69 21.93
CA ARG A 314 -2.04 -7.65 22.54
C ARG A 314 -0.63 -8.17 22.79
N LYS A 315 -0.50 -9.33 23.47
CA LYS A 315 0.80 -9.96 23.73
C LYS A 315 1.56 -10.28 22.45
N LEU A 316 0.86 -10.75 21.41
CA LEU A 316 1.47 -11.10 20.13
C LEU A 316 2.06 -9.87 19.43
N PHE A 317 1.31 -8.77 19.36
CA PHE A 317 1.75 -7.53 18.71
C PHE A 317 2.79 -6.77 19.54
N ALA A 318 2.69 -6.79 20.87
CA ALA A 318 3.71 -6.25 21.76
C ALA A 318 5.03 -7.01 21.62
N LYS A 319 5.00 -8.35 21.52
CA LYS A 319 6.19 -9.18 21.27
C LYS A 319 6.83 -8.89 19.90
N ALA A 320 6.03 -8.60 18.88
CA ALA A 320 6.53 -8.14 17.59
C ALA A 320 7.15 -6.72 17.68
N GLY A 321 6.81 -5.98 18.74
CA GLY A 321 7.21 -4.60 18.95
C GLY A 321 6.43 -3.65 18.07
N LEU A 322 5.15 -3.90 17.79
CA LEU A 322 4.30 -3.00 17.02
C LEU A 322 3.41 -2.11 17.89
N ILE A 323 3.18 -2.52 19.14
CA ILE A 323 2.45 -1.76 20.17
C ILE A 323 3.20 -1.85 21.48
N ASP A 324 2.85 -0.97 22.42
CA ASP A 324 3.30 -1.08 23.81
C ASP A 324 2.65 -2.28 24.52
N GLY A 325 3.39 -2.86 25.47
CA GLY A 325 3.01 -4.08 26.20
C GLY A 325 2.06 -3.84 27.36
#